data_AF-A0A7W2AHV7-F1
#
_entry.id   AF-A0A7W2AHV7-F1
#
_cell.length_a   1.000
_cell.length_b   1.000
_cell.length_c   1.000
_cell.angle_alpha   90.00
_cell.angle_beta   90.00
_cell.angle_gamma   90.00
#
_symmetry.space_group_name_H-M   'P 1'
#
loop_
_entity.id
_entity.type
_entity.pdbx_description
1 polymer ?
#
loop_
_entity_poly.entity_id
_entity_poly.type
_entity_poly.pdbx_seq_one_letter_code
_entity_poly.pdbx_strand_id
1 'polypeptide(L)'
;MIYDVNVNRIKEQLSHLELCADLLERLAVGKRELEERFAAERALHLASECMIDVGSVMIDGFIMRDPGGYFDIVDILEDERVIDRETGSKLRNLLSLRERLVRRYTETAWTDLIPYVQDSGWFADFAKQVKTYLQKELGEQSIR
;
A
#
# COMPACT_ATOMS: atom_id res chain seq x y z
N MET A 1 -22.43 3.26 -17.03
CA MET A 1 -21.11 2.66 -16.73
C MET A 1 -21.41 1.37 -15.96
N ILE A 2 -20.77 0.25 -16.28
CA ILE A 2 -21.03 -1.04 -15.59
C ILE A 2 -20.36 -1.05 -14.20
N TYR A 3 -19.29 -0.29 -14.01
CA TYR A 3 -18.56 -0.15 -12.75
C TYR A 3 -18.84 1.20 -12.07
N ASP A 4 -18.88 1.20 -10.73
CA ASP A 4 -19.04 2.39 -9.88
C ASP A 4 -17.85 2.49 -8.91
N VAL A 5 -16.69 2.84 -9.47
CA VAL A 5 -15.42 2.90 -8.73
C VAL A 5 -15.25 4.30 -8.16
N ASN A 6 -15.02 4.40 -6.84
CA ASN A 6 -14.70 5.67 -6.20
C ASN A 6 -13.23 6.08 -6.45
N VAL A 7 -12.96 6.60 -7.64
CA VAL A 7 -11.62 7.00 -8.06
C VAL A 7 -11.03 8.12 -7.20
N ASN A 8 -11.87 9.03 -6.68
CA ASN A 8 -11.40 10.09 -5.79
C ASN A 8 -10.81 9.53 -4.50
N ARG A 9 -11.47 8.52 -3.91
CA ARG A 9 -10.97 7.83 -2.72
C ARG A 9 -9.63 7.15 -2.99
N ILE A 10 -9.48 6.50 -4.15
CA ILE A 10 -8.19 5.90 -4.56
C ILE A 10 -7.11 6.97 -4.67
N LYS A 11 -7.40 8.12 -5.29
CA LYS A 11 -6.44 9.22 -5.43
C LYS A 11 -5.98 9.74 -4.06
N GLU A 12 -6.89 9.97 -3.13
CA GLU A 12 -6.55 10.40 -1.76
C GLU A 12 -5.59 9.43 -1.06
N GLN A 13 -5.84 8.13 -1.19
CA GLN A 13 -5.00 7.08 -0.60
C GLN A 13 -3.62 7.01 -1.27
N LEU A 14 -3.56 7.08 -2.61
CA LEU A 14 -2.29 7.07 -3.33
C LEU A 14 -1.45 8.32 -3.03
N SER A 15 -2.07 9.50 -2.90
CA SER A 15 -1.36 10.71 -2.47
C SER A 15 -0.82 10.59 -1.04
N HIS A 16 -1.55 9.93 -0.14
CA HIS A 16 -1.04 9.69 1.22
C HIS A 16 0.08 8.64 1.25
N LEU A 17 0.00 7.62 0.38
CA LEU A 17 1.06 6.63 0.19
C LEU A 17 2.35 7.29 -0.32
N GLU A 18 2.26 8.26 -1.24
CA GLU A 18 3.39 9.06 -1.71
C GLU A 18 4.06 9.82 -0.55
N LEU A 19 3.29 10.45 0.35
CA LEU A 19 3.85 11.10 1.55
C LEU A 19 4.57 10.11 2.49
N CYS A 20 4.05 8.88 2.62
CA CYS A 20 4.69 7.84 3.41
C CYS A 20 6.02 7.41 2.78
N ALA A 21 6.05 7.25 1.45
CA ALA A 21 7.27 6.92 0.71
C ALA A 21 8.34 8.00 0.90
N ASP A 22 7.99 9.27 0.69
CA ASP A 22 8.91 10.41 0.85
C ASP A 22 9.53 10.47 2.25
N LEU A 23 8.71 10.23 3.28
CA LEU A 23 9.21 10.20 4.66
C LEU A 23 10.19 9.04 4.86
N LEU A 24 9.85 7.83 4.40
CA LEU A 24 10.70 6.65 4.56
C LEU A 24 12.03 6.79 3.83
N GLU A 25 12.04 7.37 2.64
CA GLU A 25 13.28 7.67 1.89
C GLU A 25 14.20 8.61 2.66
N ARG A 26 13.63 9.66 3.29
CA ARG A 26 14.40 10.58 4.14
C ARG A 26 14.95 9.89 5.39
N LEU A 27 14.21 8.94 5.96
CA LEU A 27 14.63 8.17 7.13
C LEU A 27 15.68 7.10 6.79
N ALA A 28 15.74 6.62 5.54
CA ALA A 28 16.69 5.60 5.10
C ALA A 28 18.17 6.03 5.26
N VAL A 29 18.43 7.34 5.15
CA VAL A 29 19.77 7.95 5.27
C VAL A 29 19.97 8.72 6.59
N GLY A 30 18.95 8.74 7.45
CA GLY A 30 18.87 9.61 8.62
C GLY A 30 19.41 9.00 9.92
N LYS A 31 19.18 9.75 11.01
CA LYS A 31 19.40 9.28 12.38
C LYS A 31 18.43 8.14 12.71
N ARG A 32 18.77 7.38 13.75
CA ARG A 32 18.02 6.21 14.20
C ARG A 32 17.65 6.38 15.67
N GLU A 33 17.14 7.56 16.00
CA GLU A 33 16.73 7.93 17.36
C GLU A 33 15.22 7.64 17.54
N LEU A 34 14.65 8.07 18.67
CA LEU A 34 13.29 7.70 19.07
C LEU A 34 12.23 8.24 18.08
N GLU A 35 12.42 9.48 17.65
CA GLU A 35 11.54 10.21 16.75
C GLU A 35 11.51 9.56 15.36
N GLU A 36 12.67 9.25 14.79
CA GLU A 36 12.75 8.57 13.48
C GLU A 36 12.14 7.18 13.53
N ARG A 37 12.34 6.46 14.66
CA ARG A 37 11.70 5.17 14.86
C ARG A 37 10.18 5.26 14.82
N PHE A 38 9.58 6.13 15.63
CA PHE A 38 8.12 6.29 15.64
C PHE A 38 7.59 6.81 14.30
N ALA A 39 8.33 7.68 13.63
CA ALA A 39 7.99 8.16 12.29
C ALA A 39 7.96 7.01 11.26
N ALA A 40 8.99 6.14 11.26
CA ALA A 40 9.05 4.99 10.36
C ALA A 40 7.93 3.97 10.66
N GLU A 41 7.71 3.63 11.94
CA GLU A 41 6.62 2.74 12.34
C GLU A 41 5.27 3.27 11.85
N ARG A 42 5.01 4.58 12.02
CA ARG A 42 3.75 5.19 11.59
C ARG A 42 3.63 5.25 10.08
N ALA A 43 4.69 5.57 9.35
CA ALA A 43 4.69 5.63 7.90
C ALA A 43 4.44 4.25 7.27
N LEU A 44 5.08 3.19 7.78
CA LEU A 44 4.88 1.83 7.28
C LEU A 44 3.48 1.30 7.58
N HIS A 45 2.94 1.60 8.76
CA HIS A 45 1.54 1.30 9.08
C HIS A 45 0.59 2.01 8.11
N LEU A 46 0.73 3.34 7.93
CA LEU A 46 -0.14 4.10 7.04
C LEU A 46 -0.01 3.68 5.57
N ALA A 47 1.20 3.38 5.10
CA ALA A 47 1.41 2.85 3.76
C ALA A 47 0.63 1.55 3.55
N SER A 48 0.66 0.65 4.54
CA SER A 48 -0.13 -0.59 4.48
C SER A 48 -1.64 -0.33 4.46
N GLU A 49 -2.16 0.60 5.27
CA GLU A 49 -3.59 0.97 5.23
C GLU A 49 -3.99 1.57 3.89
N CYS A 50 -3.16 2.45 3.32
CA CYS A 50 -3.45 3.06 2.02
C CYS A 50 -3.60 1.99 0.93
N MET A 51 -2.69 1.01 0.89
CA MET A 51 -2.74 -0.07 -0.12
C MET A 51 -3.90 -1.04 0.11
N ILE A 52 -4.22 -1.37 1.37
CA ILE A 52 -5.42 -2.14 1.73
C ILE A 52 -6.67 -1.42 1.25
N ASP A 53 -6.82 -0.14 1.61
CA ASP A 53 -8.05 0.58 1.32
C ASP A 53 -8.21 0.83 -0.20
N VAL A 54 -7.11 1.05 -0.94
CA VAL A 54 -7.14 1.08 -2.41
C VAL A 54 -7.67 -0.25 -2.93
N GLY A 55 -7.13 -1.36 -2.44
CA GLY A 55 -7.56 -2.70 -2.82
C GLY A 55 -9.04 -2.93 -2.56
N SER A 56 -9.53 -2.57 -1.37
CA SER A 56 -10.96 -2.67 -1.02
C SER A 56 -11.85 -1.85 -1.96
N VAL A 57 -11.48 -0.59 -2.25
CA VAL A 57 -12.27 0.25 -3.16
C VAL A 57 -12.28 -0.31 -4.59
N MET A 58 -11.16 -0.89 -5.04
CA MET A 58 -11.09 -1.55 -6.34
C MET A 58 -11.96 -2.81 -6.40
N ILE A 59 -11.89 -3.66 -5.37
CA ILE A 59 -12.68 -4.89 -5.27
C ILE A 59 -14.18 -4.57 -5.35
N ASP A 60 -14.64 -3.61 -4.52
CA ASP A 60 -16.04 -3.22 -4.48
C ASP A 60 -16.48 -2.57 -5.80
N GLY A 61 -15.69 -1.64 -6.32
CA GLY A 61 -16.04 -0.84 -7.50
C GLY A 61 -16.07 -1.63 -8.82
N PHE A 62 -15.21 -2.65 -8.94
CA PHE A 62 -15.14 -3.53 -10.10
C PHE A 62 -15.92 -4.84 -9.92
N ILE A 63 -16.61 -5.02 -8.79
CA ILE A 63 -17.41 -6.21 -8.49
C ILE A 63 -16.53 -7.48 -8.58
N MET A 64 -15.36 -7.43 -7.94
CA MET A 64 -14.47 -8.58 -7.79
C MET A 64 -15.00 -9.52 -6.69
N ARG A 65 -14.30 -10.63 -6.41
CA ARG A 65 -14.67 -11.53 -5.31
C ARG A 65 -14.45 -10.87 -3.94
N ASP A 66 -15.28 -11.21 -2.96
CA ASP A 66 -15.14 -10.71 -1.59
C ASP A 66 -13.84 -11.22 -0.92
N PRO A 67 -13.11 -10.36 -0.19
CA PRO A 67 -11.94 -10.77 0.59
C PRO A 67 -12.35 -11.31 1.96
N GLY A 68 -11.75 -12.43 2.40
CA GLY A 68 -11.86 -12.93 3.77
C GLY A 68 -10.89 -12.26 4.76
N GLY A 69 -9.94 -11.46 4.26
CA GLY A 69 -9.00 -10.68 5.08
C GLY A 69 -8.00 -9.90 4.22
N TYR A 70 -7.04 -9.23 4.87
CA TYR A 70 -6.08 -8.37 4.14
C TYR A 70 -5.18 -9.12 3.16
N PHE A 71 -4.79 -10.36 3.46
CA PHE A 71 -4.02 -11.18 2.52
C PHE A 71 -4.85 -11.54 1.28
N ASP A 72 -6.15 -11.80 1.44
CA ASP A 72 -7.04 -12.06 0.31
C ASP A 72 -7.18 -10.84 -0.60
N ILE A 73 -7.13 -9.61 -0.06
CA ILE A 73 -7.11 -8.40 -0.90
C ILE A 73 -5.92 -8.45 -1.86
N VAL A 74 -4.73 -8.84 -1.37
CA VAL A 74 -3.55 -8.97 -2.23
C VAL A 74 -3.74 -10.06 -3.29
N ASP A 75 -4.27 -11.22 -2.88
CA ASP A 75 -4.59 -12.31 -3.80
C ASP A 75 -5.53 -11.86 -4.92
N ILE A 76 -6.60 -11.14 -4.57
CA ILE A 76 -7.58 -10.65 -5.54
C ILE A 76 -6.95 -9.65 -6.52
N LEU A 77 -6.15 -8.71 -6.02
CA LEU A 77 -5.47 -7.74 -6.87
C LEU A 77 -4.46 -8.41 -7.82
N GLU A 78 -3.77 -9.47 -7.39
CA GLU A 78 -2.89 -10.26 -8.25
C GLU A 78 -3.69 -11.09 -9.28
N ASP A 79 -4.75 -11.77 -8.84
CA ASP A 79 -5.62 -12.61 -9.68
C ASP A 79 -6.25 -11.80 -10.83
N GLU A 80 -6.75 -10.61 -10.50
CA GLU A 80 -7.35 -9.65 -11.44
C GLU A 80 -6.30 -8.84 -12.22
N ARG A 81 -5.00 -9.11 -12.00
CA ARG A 81 -3.87 -8.44 -12.64
C ARG A 81 -3.87 -6.93 -12.46
N VAL A 82 -4.38 -6.45 -11.33
CA VAL A 82 -4.21 -5.07 -10.88
C VAL A 82 -2.76 -4.83 -10.53
N ILE A 83 -2.16 -5.77 -9.79
CA ILE A 83 -0.75 -5.74 -9.41
C ILE A 83 -0.01 -6.97 -9.91
N ASP A 84 1.31 -6.87 -10.06
CA ASP A 84 2.18 -8.00 -10.37
C ASP A 84 2.56 -8.81 -9.13
N ARG A 85 3.14 -10.00 -9.37
CA ARG A 85 3.55 -10.93 -8.30
C ARG A 85 4.64 -10.35 -7.39
N GLU A 86 5.50 -9.49 -7.93
CA GLU A 86 6.56 -8.88 -7.12
C GLU A 86 5.97 -7.91 -6.11
N THR A 87 5.10 -7.02 -6.58
CA THR A 87 4.37 -6.05 -5.77
C THR A 87 3.49 -6.73 -4.73
N GLY A 88 2.76 -7.77 -5.14
CA GLY A 88 1.94 -8.57 -4.24
C GLY A 88 2.77 -9.27 -3.15
N SER A 89 3.92 -9.86 -3.49
CA SER A 89 4.85 -10.44 -2.52
C SER A 89 5.36 -9.39 -1.50
N LYS A 90 5.77 -8.21 -1.97
CA LYS A 90 6.21 -7.12 -1.08
C LYS A 90 5.09 -6.64 -0.17
N LEU A 91 3.87 -6.52 -0.69
CA LEU A 91 2.71 -6.13 0.11
C LEU A 91 2.38 -7.16 1.19
N ARG A 92 2.45 -8.47 0.91
CA ARG A 92 2.25 -9.53 1.94
C ARG A 92 3.25 -9.43 3.08
N ASN A 93 4.52 -9.13 2.77
CA ASN A 93 5.55 -8.92 3.79
C ASN A 93 5.22 -7.68 4.63
N LEU A 94 4.80 -6.58 4.00
CA LEU A 94 4.38 -5.38 4.71
C LEU A 94 3.14 -5.61 5.59
N LEU A 95 2.17 -6.40 5.13
CA LEU A 95 0.99 -6.78 5.94
C LEU A 95 1.37 -7.63 7.17
N SER A 96 2.40 -8.45 7.04
CA SER A 96 2.96 -9.19 8.18
C SER A 96 3.63 -8.26 9.20
N LEU A 97 4.35 -7.22 8.72
CA LEU A 97 4.87 -6.16 9.59
C LEU A 97 3.74 -5.37 10.25
N ARG A 98 2.71 -4.99 9.49
CA ARG A 98 1.55 -4.24 9.98
C ARG A 98 0.92 -4.91 11.20
N GLU A 99 0.73 -6.23 11.18
CA GLU A 99 0.19 -6.95 12.33
C GLU A 99 1.00 -6.68 13.61
N ARG A 100 2.33 -6.68 13.51
CA ARG A 100 3.22 -6.35 14.62
C ARG A 100 3.10 -4.88 15.02
N LEU A 101 3.10 -3.96 14.07
CA LEU A 101 2.97 -2.52 14.33
C LEU A 101 1.65 -2.15 15.03
N VAL A 102 0.58 -2.90 14.80
CA VAL A 102 -0.75 -2.61 15.37
C VAL A 102 -1.01 -3.35 16.68
N ARG A 103 -0.63 -4.63 16.77
CA ARG A 103 -1.04 -5.50 17.89
C ARG A 103 0.11 -5.90 18.81
N ARG A 104 1.33 -5.96 18.29
CA ARG A 104 2.54 -6.42 19.01
C ARG A 104 3.63 -5.34 18.98
N TYR A 105 3.23 -4.09 19.15
CA TYR A 105 4.10 -2.92 18.98
C TYR A 105 5.26 -2.89 19.98
N THR A 106 5.12 -3.55 21.13
CA THR A 106 6.21 -3.73 22.11
C THR A 106 7.30 -4.69 21.65
N GLU A 107 7.04 -5.49 20.60
CA GLU A 107 7.97 -6.49 20.06
C GLU A 107 8.68 -6.02 18.78
N THR A 108 8.40 -4.81 18.31
CA THR A 108 9.04 -4.27 17.09
C THR A 108 10.28 -3.47 17.48
N ALA A 109 11.40 -3.69 16.79
CA ALA A 109 12.61 -2.91 16.93
C ALA A 109 12.98 -2.20 15.62
N TRP A 110 13.82 -1.16 15.68
CA TRP A 110 14.28 -0.44 14.49
C TRP A 110 14.89 -1.38 13.44
N THR A 111 15.65 -2.39 13.87
CA THR A 111 16.26 -3.39 12.99
C THR A 111 15.25 -4.13 12.13
N ASP A 112 14.02 -4.29 12.60
CA ASP A 112 12.96 -4.97 11.86
C ASP A 112 12.35 -4.06 10.77
N LEU A 113 12.49 -2.74 10.91
CA LEU A 113 11.96 -1.75 9.98
C LEU A 113 12.91 -1.49 8.83
N ILE A 114 14.22 -1.66 9.05
CA ILE A 114 15.28 -1.36 8.06
C ILE A 114 14.97 -1.91 6.67
N PRO A 115 14.58 -3.19 6.49
CA PRO A 115 14.32 -3.72 5.15
C PRO A 115 13.20 -2.97 4.41
N TYR A 116 12.18 -2.52 5.15
CA TYR A 116 11.02 -1.82 4.59
C TYR A 116 11.31 -0.33 4.34
N VAL A 117 12.11 0.29 5.21
CA VAL A 117 12.55 1.68 5.04
C VAL A 117 13.50 1.80 3.84
N GLN A 118 14.39 0.83 3.65
CA GLN A 118 15.36 0.84 2.54
C GLN A 118 14.75 0.47 1.19
N ASP A 119 13.64 -0.28 1.20
CA ASP A 119 12.88 -0.67 0.00
C ASP A 119 11.49 -0.05 0.05
N SER A 120 11.38 1.27 0.26
CA SER A 120 10.09 1.98 0.18
C SER A 120 9.71 2.39 -1.25
N GLY A 121 10.66 2.31 -2.19
CA GLY A 121 10.47 2.78 -3.58
C GLY A 121 9.36 2.03 -4.34
N TRP A 122 9.10 0.76 -4.00
CA TRP A 122 8.05 -0.02 -4.68
C TRP A 122 6.63 0.48 -4.42
N PHE A 123 6.42 1.37 -3.43
CA PHE A 123 5.12 2.03 -3.25
C PHE A 123 4.71 2.82 -4.51
N ALA A 124 5.69 3.38 -5.22
CA ALA A 124 5.45 4.04 -6.51
C ALA A 124 5.03 3.04 -7.60
N ASP A 125 5.59 1.82 -7.59
CA ASP A 125 5.21 0.76 -8.52
C ASP A 125 3.77 0.30 -8.28
N PHE A 126 3.37 0.08 -7.01
CA PHE A 126 1.98 -0.19 -6.65
C PHE A 126 1.05 0.91 -7.18
N ALA A 127 1.36 2.18 -6.89
CA ALA A 127 0.54 3.30 -7.32
C ALA A 127 0.43 3.38 -8.85
N LYS A 128 1.52 3.10 -9.57
CA LYS A 128 1.56 3.08 -11.03
C LYS A 128 0.70 1.94 -11.60
N GLN A 129 0.76 0.76 -11.02
CA GLN A 129 -0.03 -0.40 -11.44
C GLN A 129 -1.52 -0.15 -11.26
N VAL A 130 -1.94 0.37 -10.10
CA VAL A 130 -3.32 0.79 -9.83
C VAL A 130 -3.80 1.83 -10.83
N LYS A 131 -3.01 2.89 -11.07
CA LYS A 131 -3.33 3.92 -12.07
C LYS A 131 -3.45 3.29 -13.47
N THR A 132 -2.55 2.39 -13.85
CA THR A 132 -2.60 1.72 -15.16
C THR A 132 -3.88 0.89 -15.32
N TYR A 133 -4.28 0.17 -14.28
CA TYR A 133 -5.50 -0.64 -14.29
C TYR A 133 -6.76 0.23 -14.43
N LEU A 134 -6.87 1.30 -13.64
CA LEU A 134 -7.98 2.26 -13.73
C LEU A 134 -8.10 2.86 -15.15
N GLN A 135 -6.97 3.19 -15.78
CA GLN A 135 -6.91 3.73 -17.14
C GLN A 135 -7.44 2.73 -18.16
N LYS A 136 -7.05 1.46 -18.01
CA LYS A 136 -7.48 0.37 -18.88
C LYS A 136 -8.99 0.11 -18.77
N GLU A 137 -9.54 0.09 -17.55
CA GLU A 137 -10.95 -0.29 -17.34
C GLU A 137 -11.94 0.88 -17.45
N LEU A 138 -11.53 2.11 -17.10
CA LEU A 138 -12.40 3.30 -17.07
C LEU A 138 -12.07 4.34 -18.17
N GLY A 139 -10.97 4.16 -18.90
CA GLY A 139 -10.49 5.09 -19.93
C GLY A 139 -9.64 6.26 -19.38
N GLU A 140 -8.90 6.94 -20.26
CA GLU A 140 -7.85 7.92 -19.91
C GLU A 140 -8.32 9.11 -19.06
N GLN A 141 -9.60 9.48 -19.13
CA GLN A 141 -10.14 10.66 -18.43
C GLN A 141 -10.39 10.40 -16.93
N SER A 142 -10.40 9.14 -16.50
CA SER A 142 -10.70 8.77 -15.11
C SER A 142 -9.59 9.19 -14.12
N ILE A 143 -8.35 9.35 -14.56
CA ILE A 143 -7.18 9.53 -13.68
C ILE A 143 -6.68 10.98 -13.62
N ARG A 144 -7.21 11.87 -14.46
CA ARG A 144 -6.83 13.30 -14.44
C ARG A 144 -7.16 13.99 -13.13
#